data_AF-A0A101P0N4-F1
#
_entry.id   AF-A0A101P0N4-F1
#
_cell.length_a   1.000
_cell.length_b   1.000
_cell.length_c   1.000
_cell.angle_alpha   90.00
_cell.angle_beta   90.00
_cell.angle_gamma   90.00
#
_symmetry.space_group_name_H-M   'P 1'
#
loop_
_entity.id
_entity.type
_entity.pdbx_description
1 polymer ?
#
loop_
_entity_poly.entity_id
_entity_poly.type
_entity_poly.pdbx_seq_one_letter_code
_entity_poly.pdbx_strand_id
1 'polypeptide(L)'
;MATPMCEHVDMPATEETVAALRKAVRAKKTAEDRADAARAALSVVMADAIREGMKQGEVVELTGYTREHVRRLVAKVEDERAARDIAES
;
A
#
# COMPACT_ATOMS: atom_id res chain seq x y z
N MET A 1 3.86 -3.66 49.72
CA MET A 1 2.80 -3.11 48.85
C MET A 1 2.71 -4.00 47.63
N ALA A 2 1.67 -4.83 47.56
CA ALA A 2 1.48 -5.76 46.45
C ALA A 2 0.82 -5.00 45.30
N THR A 3 1.46 -4.99 44.12
CA THR A 3 0.86 -4.57 42.86
C THR A 3 -0.36 -5.45 42.58
N PRO A 4 -1.56 -4.88 42.34
CA PRO A 4 -2.65 -5.69 41.82
C PRO A 4 -2.26 -6.12 40.41
N MET A 5 -1.92 -7.40 40.26
CA MET A 5 -1.88 -8.05 38.96
C MET A 5 -3.29 -7.87 38.39
N CYS A 6 -3.45 -7.15 37.29
CA CYS A 6 -4.69 -7.18 36.53
C CYS A 6 -4.94 -8.64 36.16
N GLU A 7 -5.81 -9.33 36.93
CA GLU A 7 -6.43 -10.56 36.50
C GLU A 7 -7.11 -10.25 35.17
N HIS A 8 -6.46 -10.64 34.07
CA HIS A 8 -7.13 -10.73 32.79
C HIS A 8 -8.13 -11.87 32.94
N VAL A 9 -9.30 -11.54 33.46
CA VAL A 9 -10.44 -12.44 33.44
C VAL A 9 -10.73 -12.69 31.97
N ASP A 10 -10.44 -13.91 31.49
CA ASP A 10 -10.77 -14.41 30.15
C ASP A 10 -12.29 -14.45 29.97
N MET A 11 -12.93 -13.29 29.91
CA MET A 11 -14.32 -13.16 29.53
C MET A 11 -14.42 -13.37 28.02
N PRO A 12 -15.30 -14.27 27.55
CA PRO A 12 -15.51 -14.45 26.12
C PRO A 12 -15.98 -13.14 25.51
N ALA A 13 -15.39 -12.75 24.38
CA ALA A 13 -15.79 -11.56 23.66
C ALA A 13 -17.29 -11.63 23.33
N THR A 14 -18.03 -10.58 23.65
CA THR A 14 -19.45 -10.52 23.31
C THR A 14 -19.62 -10.51 21.79
N GLU A 15 -20.74 -11.01 21.30
CA GLU A 15 -21.04 -11.00 19.85
C GLU A 15 -20.99 -9.58 19.27
N GLU A 16 -21.39 -8.58 20.06
CA GLU A 16 -21.28 -7.16 19.71
C GLU A 16 -19.82 -6.71 19.55
N THR A 17 -18.93 -7.13 20.46
CA THR A 17 -17.49 -6.82 20.39
C THR A 17 -16.85 -7.46 19.16
N VAL A 18 -17.21 -8.72 18.86
CA VAL A 18 -16.74 -9.44 17.67
C VAL A 18 -17.27 -8.78 16.39
N ALA A 19 -18.53 -8.33 16.37
CA ALA A 19 -19.11 -7.62 15.23
C ALA A 19 -18.43 -6.27 14.99
N ALA A 20 -18.16 -5.50 16.05
CA ALA A 20 -17.43 -4.24 15.98
C ALA A 20 -16.01 -4.43 15.43
N LEU A 21 -15.29 -5.44 15.93
CA LEU A 21 -13.95 -5.77 15.45
C LEU A 21 -13.95 -6.17 13.97
N ARG A 22 -14.89 -7.04 13.55
CA ARG A 22 -15.03 -7.43 12.13
C ARG A 22 -15.29 -6.23 11.23
N LYS A 23 -16.14 -5.29 11.67
CA LYS A 23 -16.41 -4.04 10.94
C LYS A 23 -15.14 -3.19 10.80
N ALA A 24 -14.39 -3.02 11.89
CA ALA A 24 -13.13 -2.28 11.89
C ALA A 24 -12.07 -2.93 10.97
N VAL A 25 -11.94 -4.26 11.00
CA VAL A 25 -11.03 -5.01 10.11
C VAL A 25 -11.39 -4.82 8.64
N ARG A 26 -12.69 -4.88 8.29
CA ARG A 26 -13.14 -4.63 6.92
C ARG A 26 -12.82 -3.19 6.48
N ALA A 27 -13.09 -2.20 7.34
CA ALA A 27 -12.78 -0.81 7.06
C ALA A 27 -11.27 -0.58 6.86
N LYS A 28 -10.44 -1.19 7.71
CA LYS A 28 -8.98 -1.18 7.58
C LYS A 28 -8.56 -1.75 6.22
N LYS A 29 -9.05 -2.95 5.88
CA LYS A 29 -8.71 -3.60 4.60
C LYS A 29 -9.09 -2.71 3.41
N THR A 30 -10.29 -2.13 3.42
CA THR A 30 -10.70 -1.20 2.35
C THR A 30 -9.80 0.04 2.25
N ALA A 31 -9.30 0.55 3.38
CA ALA A 31 -8.37 1.67 3.37
C ALA A 31 -7.00 1.26 2.81
N GLU A 32 -6.51 0.07 3.15
CA GLU A 32 -5.28 -0.51 2.60
C GLU A 32 -5.41 -0.72 1.09
N ASP A 33 -6.49 -1.36 0.62
CA ASP A 33 -6.76 -1.59 -0.80
C ASP A 33 -6.77 -0.27 -1.59
N ARG A 34 -7.38 0.79 -1.03
CA ARG A 34 -7.37 2.13 -1.64
C ARG A 34 -5.98 2.76 -1.68
N ALA A 35 -5.20 2.61 -0.61
CA ALA A 35 -3.85 3.12 -0.56
C ALA A 35 -2.95 2.41 -1.58
N ASP A 36 -3.13 1.10 -1.76
CA ASP A 36 -2.41 0.32 -2.75
C ASP A 36 -2.82 0.69 -4.17
N ALA A 37 -4.12 0.89 -4.43
CA ALA A 37 -4.59 1.39 -5.73
C ALA A 37 -4.02 2.79 -6.06
N ALA A 38 -3.97 3.68 -5.07
CA ALA A 38 -3.37 5.01 -5.25
C ALA A 38 -1.86 4.94 -5.55
N ARG A 39 -1.13 4.05 -4.86
CA ARG A 39 0.30 3.81 -5.13
C ARG A 39 0.53 3.25 -6.53
N ALA A 40 -0.31 2.31 -6.96
CA ALA A 40 -0.23 1.75 -8.31
C ALA A 40 -0.46 2.84 -9.37
N ALA A 41 -1.52 3.64 -9.22
CA ALA A 41 -1.78 4.76 -10.13
C ALA A 41 -0.61 5.76 -10.18
N LEU A 42 -0.03 6.10 -9.01
CA LEU A 42 1.13 6.97 -8.94
C LEU A 42 2.34 6.38 -9.68
N SER A 43 2.63 5.09 -9.50
CA SER A 43 3.75 4.43 -10.17
C SER A 43 3.65 4.45 -11.70
N VAL A 44 2.44 4.33 -12.24
CA VAL A 44 2.17 4.45 -13.68
C VAL A 44 2.50 5.85 -14.18
N VAL A 45 1.99 6.88 -13.51
CA VAL A 45 2.26 8.28 -13.88
C VAL A 45 3.75 8.62 -13.77
N MET A 46 4.44 8.08 -12.76
CA MET A 46 5.89 8.25 -12.62
C MET A 46 6.66 7.63 -13.79
N ALA A 47 6.28 6.41 -14.21
CA ALA A 47 6.91 5.74 -15.34
C ALA A 47 6.68 6.51 -16.65
N ASP A 48 5.46 7.01 -16.85
CA ASP A 48 5.11 7.82 -18.03
C ASP A 48 5.90 9.13 -18.07
N ALA A 49 5.95 9.87 -16.96
CA ALA A 49 6.72 11.11 -16.87
C ALA A 49 8.22 10.89 -17.18
N ILE A 50 8.81 9.80 -16.67
CA ILE A 50 10.21 9.46 -16.95
C ILE A 50 10.40 9.13 -18.44
N ARG A 51 9.46 8.41 -19.05
CA ARG A 51 9.48 8.06 -20.47
C ARG A 51 9.36 9.31 -21.36
N GLU A 52 8.59 10.30 -20.92
CA GLU A 52 8.46 11.62 -21.57
C GLU A 52 9.71 12.51 -21.37
N GLY A 53 10.69 12.07 -20.59
CA GLY A 53 11.99 12.73 -20.45
C GLY A 53 12.22 13.41 -19.09
N MET A 54 11.30 13.28 -18.14
CA MET A 54 11.50 13.78 -16.77
C MET A 54 12.64 13.03 -16.08
N LYS A 55 13.53 13.76 -15.39
CA LYS A 55 14.63 13.10 -14.66
C LYS A 55 14.08 12.42 -13.42
N GLN A 56 14.63 11.24 -13.10
CA GLN A 56 14.31 10.52 -11.85
C GLN A 56 14.54 11.38 -10.59
N GLY A 57 15.50 12.32 -10.62
CA GLY A 57 15.73 13.25 -9.52
C GLY A 57 14.53 14.15 -9.24
N GLU A 58 13.90 14.68 -10.29
CA GLU A 58 12.72 15.55 -10.18
C GLU A 58 11.52 14.75 -9.66
N VAL A 59 11.39 13.49 -10.09
CA VAL A 59 10.35 12.57 -9.58
C VAL A 59 10.54 12.29 -8.08
N VAL A 60 11.79 12.07 -7.64
CA VAL A 60 12.13 11.88 -6.22
C VAL A 60 11.74 13.12 -5.40
N GLU A 61 12.05 14.32 -5.89
CA GLU A 61 11.72 15.58 -5.21
C GLU A 61 10.20 15.78 -5.07
N LEU A 62 9.42 15.47 -6.11
CA LEU A 62 7.96 15.65 -6.08
C LEU A 62 7.23 14.60 -5.24
N THR A 63 7.69 13.35 -5.29
CA THR A 63 7.00 12.23 -4.62
C THR A 63 7.46 12.04 -3.18
N GLY A 64 8.64 12.55 -2.82
CA GLY A 64 9.28 12.30 -1.53
C GLY A 64 9.82 10.87 -1.36
N TYR A 65 9.77 10.05 -2.40
CA TYR A 65 10.30 8.69 -2.38
C TYR A 65 11.80 8.66 -2.55
N THR A 66 12.44 7.60 -2.03
CA THR A 66 13.86 7.38 -2.30
C THR A 66 14.05 7.00 -3.77
N ARG A 67 15.20 7.35 -4.33
CA ARG A 67 15.54 7.04 -5.73
C ARG A 67 15.44 5.54 -6.05
N GLU A 68 15.81 4.69 -5.09
CA GLU A 68 15.68 3.24 -5.22
C GLU A 68 14.23 2.78 -5.25
N HIS A 69 13.37 3.41 -4.45
CA HIS A 69 11.94 3.14 -4.47
C HIS A 69 11.34 3.52 -5.83
N VAL A 70 11.64 4.72 -6.33
CA VAL A 70 11.22 5.19 -7.67
C VAL A 70 11.68 4.21 -8.74
N ARG A 71 12.96 3.81 -8.74
CA ARG A 71 13.50 2.84 -9.70
C ARG A 71 12.75 1.50 -9.68
N ARG A 72 12.46 0.97 -8.49
CA ARG A 72 11.73 -0.31 -8.35
C ARG A 72 10.30 -0.21 -8.88
N LEU A 73 9.59 0.88 -8.58
CA LEU A 73 8.22 1.08 -9.06
C LEU A 73 8.17 1.19 -10.59
N VAL A 74 9.08 1.99 -11.16
CA VAL A 74 9.14 2.18 -12.62
C VAL A 74 9.49 0.87 -13.32
N ALA A 75 10.51 0.14 -12.83
CA ALA A 75 10.88 -1.15 -13.41
C ALA A 75 9.70 -2.14 -13.39
N LYS A 76 8.99 -2.22 -12.26
CA LYS A 76 7.81 -3.09 -12.13
C LYS A 76 6.71 -2.73 -13.15
N VAL A 77 6.43 -1.44 -13.35
CA VAL A 77 5.42 -0.99 -14.32
C VAL A 77 5.84 -1.34 -15.76
N GLU A 78 7.11 -1.16 -16.10
CA GLU A 78 7.62 -1.53 -17.42
C GLU A 78 7.58 -3.06 -17.65
N ASP A 79 7.92 -3.86 -16.64
CA ASP A 79 7.81 -5.32 -16.69
C ASP A 79 6.36 -5.77 -16.89
N GLU A 80 5.41 -5.16 -16.17
CA GLU A 80 3.97 -5.43 -16.32
C GLU A 80 3.46 -5.06 -17.71
N ARG A 81 3.94 -3.95 -18.29
CA ARG A 81 3.62 -3.53 -19.67
C ARG A 81 4.15 -4.54 -20.69
N ALA A 82 5.43 -4.92 -20.56
CA ALA A 82 6.04 -5.90 -21.44
C ALA A 82 5.33 -7.27 -21.38
N ALA A 83 4.95 -7.73 -20.18
CA ALA A 83 4.21 -8.96 -20.00
C ALA A 83 2.82 -8.91 -20.66
N ARG A 84 2.14 -7.75 -20.59
CA ARG A 84 0.85 -7.53 -21.24
C ARG A 84 0.95 -7.55 -22.76
N ASP A 85 1.96 -6.89 -23.33
CA ASP A 85 2.17 -6.85 -24.79
C ASP A 85 2.43 -8.27 -25.36
N ILE A 86 3.13 -9.13 -24.60
CA ILE A 86 3.34 -10.53 -24.96
C ILE A 86 2.03 -11.33 -24.91
N ALA A 87 1.18 -11.09 -23.91
CA ALA A 87 -0.09 -11.80 -23.76
C ALA A 87 -1.14 -11.39 -24.80
N GLU A 88 -1.03 -10.19 -25.35
CA GLU A 88 -1.92 -9.65 -26.39
C GLU A 88 -1.44 -9.95 -27.82
N SER A 89 -0.25 -10.54 -27.99
CA SER A 89 0.34 -10.96 -29.28
C SER A 89 0.06 -12.43 -29.60
#